data_AF-A0A158B626-F1
#
_entry.id   AF-A0A158B626-F1
#
_cell.length_a   1.000
_cell.length_b   1.000
_cell.length_c   1.000
_cell.angle_alpha   90.00
_cell.angle_beta   90.00
_cell.angle_gamma   90.00
#
_symmetry.space_group_name_H-M   'P 1'
#
loop_
_entity.id
_entity.type
_entity.pdbx_description
1 polymer ?
#
loop_
_entity_poly.entity_id
_entity_poly.type
_entity_poly.pdbx_seq_one_letter_code
_entity_poly.pdbx_strand_id
1 'polypeptide(L)'
;MFCKLFARALLAIGASALSGCTWTLITAADAAGSLVQAGFTVASNYSSPTSVTGSPAALQSVCIELNQSVATGDFVPALQVALQRRGVNSAVYNPGTSPPGCEAMFVYAATTSWNKRAFGSEPMPYLSAIDLTIVRQGQILVTARYDTNGLNMDRFASARQKLDALVDRMVVSRTQ
;
A
#
# COMPACT_ATOMS: atom_id res chain seq x y z
N MET A 1 -12.47 -74.86 -38.48
CA MET A 1 -12.69 -75.99 -37.54
C MET A 1 -12.81 -75.38 -36.15
N PHE A 2 -14.01 -74.87 -35.82
CA PHE A 2 -15.00 -75.48 -34.92
C PHE A 2 -14.60 -75.44 -33.43
N CYS A 3 -15.21 -74.52 -32.68
CA CYS A 3 -15.96 -74.82 -31.45
C CYS A 3 -16.71 -73.53 -31.05
N LYS A 4 -18.03 -73.40 -31.25
CA LYS A 4 -19.13 -73.87 -30.38
C LYS A 4 -19.00 -73.27 -28.96
N LEU A 5 -20.01 -72.71 -28.29
CA LEU A 5 -21.44 -72.98 -28.31
C LEU A 5 -22.16 -71.86 -27.53
N PHE A 6 -23.34 -71.45 -28.02
CA PHE A 6 -24.58 -71.16 -27.27
C PHE A 6 -24.51 -70.68 -25.81
N ALA A 7 -25.15 -69.54 -25.52
CA ALA A 7 -26.37 -69.50 -24.70
C ALA A 7 -27.05 -68.13 -24.78
N ARG A 8 -28.33 -68.13 -25.16
CA ARG A 8 -29.26 -67.01 -24.97
C ARG A 8 -29.68 -66.96 -23.49
N ALA A 9 -29.72 -65.79 -22.88
CA ALA A 9 -30.64 -65.51 -21.79
C ALA A 9 -30.94 -64.01 -21.73
N LEU A 10 -32.23 -63.67 -21.80
CA LEU A 10 -32.81 -62.34 -21.57
C LEU A 10 -32.45 -61.83 -20.18
N LEU A 11 -32.30 -60.51 -20.02
CA LEU A 11 -33.16 -59.71 -19.14
C LEU A 11 -32.83 -58.23 -19.24
N ALA A 12 -33.90 -57.45 -19.22
CA ALA A 12 -33.94 -56.01 -19.33
C ALA A 12 -33.66 -55.31 -17.98
N ILE A 13 -33.47 -54.00 -18.09
CA ILE A 13 -33.61 -52.96 -17.06
C ILE A 13 -32.36 -52.69 -16.22
N GLY A 14 -31.89 -51.43 -16.31
CA GLY A 14 -30.94 -50.86 -15.36
C GLY A 14 -30.14 -49.71 -15.96
N ALA A 15 -30.80 -48.57 -16.20
CA ALA A 15 -30.08 -47.31 -16.43
C ALA A 15 -29.41 -46.90 -15.11
N SER A 16 -28.22 -47.43 -14.86
CA SER A 16 -27.35 -47.03 -13.78
C SER A 16 -26.40 -45.96 -14.30
N ALA A 17 -26.74 -44.71 -14.04
CA ALA A 17 -25.78 -43.63 -14.02
C ALA A 17 -24.62 -44.01 -13.07
N LEU A 18 -23.37 -43.94 -13.52
CA LEU A 18 -22.18 -43.47 -12.78
C LEU A 18 -20.87 -43.88 -13.49
N SER A 19 -19.90 -42.97 -13.39
CA SER A 19 -18.45 -43.16 -13.59
C SER A 19 -17.87 -43.06 -15.01
N GLY A 20 -17.99 -41.88 -15.63
CA GLY A 20 -16.94 -41.40 -16.53
C GLY A 20 -15.83 -40.77 -15.71
N CYS A 21 -14.73 -41.50 -15.46
CA CYS A 21 -13.51 -40.94 -14.89
C CYS A 21 -12.84 -40.04 -15.94
N THR A 22 -13.20 -38.76 -15.98
CA THR A 22 -12.38 -37.77 -16.69
C THR A 22 -11.10 -37.57 -15.90
N TRP A 23 -9.97 -38.02 -16.46
CA TRP A 23 -8.63 -37.68 -16.00
C TRP A 23 -8.49 -36.17 -15.83
N THR A 24 -8.56 -35.68 -14.59
CA THR A 24 -7.99 -34.39 -14.26
C THR A 24 -6.49 -34.60 -14.11
N LEU A 25 -5.75 -34.44 -15.22
CA LEU A 25 -4.33 -34.17 -15.15
C LEU A 25 -4.18 -32.78 -14.52
N ILE A 26 -4.09 -32.74 -13.18
CA ILE A 26 -3.70 -31.55 -12.45
C ILE A 26 -2.23 -31.30 -12.83
N THR A 27 -2.01 -30.49 -13.86
CA THR A 27 -0.71 -29.90 -14.14
C THR A 27 -0.32 -29.04 -12.95
N ALA A 28 0.82 -29.35 -12.32
CA ALA A 28 1.40 -28.63 -11.18
C ALA A 28 1.64 -27.12 -11.42
N ALA A 29 1.37 -26.62 -12.63
CA ALA A 29 1.43 -25.21 -12.99
C ALA A 29 0.43 -24.33 -12.21
N ASP A 30 -0.76 -24.84 -11.86
CA ASP A 30 -1.78 -24.04 -11.17
C ASP A 30 -1.51 -23.85 -9.67
N ALA A 31 -0.83 -24.82 -9.06
CA ALA A 31 -0.41 -24.73 -7.66
C ALA A 31 0.71 -23.70 -7.48
N ALA A 32 1.60 -23.54 -8.46
CA ALA A 32 2.64 -22.51 -8.43
C ALA A 32 2.06 -21.09 -8.63
N GLY A 33 1.05 -20.93 -9.50
CA GLY A 33 0.37 -19.64 -9.71
C GLY A 33 -0.32 -19.13 -8.45
N SER A 34 -1.01 -20.02 -7.73
CA SER A 34 -1.73 -19.68 -6.49
C SER A 34 -0.80 -19.22 -5.35
N LEU A 35 0.39 -19.81 -5.22
CA LEU A 35 1.35 -19.45 -4.17
C LEU A 35 2.02 -18.09 -4.43
N VAL A 36 2.32 -17.77 -5.68
CA VAL A 36 2.87 -16.46 -6.05
C VAL A 36 1.85 -15.36 -5.77
N GLN A 37 0.60 -15.57 -6.17
CA GLN A 37 -0.48 -14.59 -6.00
C GLN A 37 -0.85 -14.40 -4.52
N ALA A 38 -0.89 -15.49 -3.73
CA ALA A 38 -1.06 -15.41 -2.27
C ALA A 38 0.13 -14.74 -1.58
N GLY A 39 1.36 -14.96 -2.06
CA GLY A 39 2.55 -14.28 -1.55
C GLY A 39 2.51 -12.77 -1.77
N PHE A 40 2.05 -12.31 -2.93
CA PHE A 40 1.88 -10.88 -3.22
C PHE A 40 0.76 -10.23 -2.41
N THR A 41 -0.37 -10.91 -2.18
CA THR A 41 -1.49 -10.36 -1.38
C THR A 41 -1.18 -10.33 0.12
N VAL A 42 -0.36 -11.26 0.62
CA VAL A 42 0.11 -11.24 2.01
C VAL A 42 1.17 -10.16 2.20
N ALA A 43 2.13 -10.03 1.28
CA ALA A 43 3.17 -8.99 1.36
C ALA A 43 2.61 -7.56 1.28
N SER A 44 1.54 -7.32 0.51
CA SER A 44 0.89 -6.01 0.43
C SER A 44 0.11 -5.62 1.70
N ASN A 45 -0.35 -6.60 2.48
CA ASN A 45 -0.99 -6.37 3.78
C ASN A 45 0.01 -6.11 4.92
N TYR A 46 1.30 -6.43 4.76
CA TYR A 46 2.37 -6.05 5.69
C TYR A 46 2.98 -4.68 5.35
N SER A 47 2.14 -3.75 4.92
CA SER A 47 2.52 -2.33 4.91
C SER A 47 2.66 -1.88 6.35
N SER A 48 3.79 -1.27 6.69
CA SER A 48 4.07 -0.64 7.98
C SER A 48 2.85 0.15 8.47
N PRO A 49 2.46 0.06 9.75
CA PRO A 49 1.22 0.63 10.24
C PRO A 49 1.13 2.12 9.92
N THR A 50 0.06 2.45 9.19
CA THR A 50 -0.34 3.81 8.88
C THR A 50 -1.63 4.09 9.65
N SER A 51 -1.58 5.03 10.59
CA SER A 51 -2.77 5.52 11.28
C SER A 51 -3.10 6.92 10.79
N VAL A 52 -4.40 7.19 10.65
CA VAL A 52 -4.93 8.52 10.30
C VAL A 52 -6.04 8.84 11.28
N THR A 53 -5.98 10.02 11.88
CA THR A 53 -6.95 10.49 12.85
C THR A 53 -7.59 11.78 12.33
N GLY A 54 -8.92 11.83 12.31
CA GLY A 54 -9.68 12.91 11.71
C GLY A 54 -10.28 12.52 10.36
N SER A 55 -11.09 13.41 9.78
CA SER A 55 -11.64 13.22 8.43
C SER A 55 -10.68 13.79 7.39
N PRO A 56 -10.58 13.20 6.18
CA PRO A 56 -9.77 13.76 5.11
C PRO A 56 -10.12 15.23 4.86
N ALA A 57 -9.11 16.09 4.84
CA ALA A 57 -9.28 17.52 4.66
C ALA A 57 -9.53 17.87 3.18
N ALA A 58 -10.67 18.49 2.90
CA ALA A 58 -10.95 19.07 1.59
C ALA A 58 -10.24 20.41 1.46
N LEU A 59 -9.19 20.47 0.64
CA LEU A 59 -8.27 21.60 0.51
C LEU A 59 -8.00 21.93 -0.97
N GLN A 60 -7.72 23.20 -1.27
CA GLN A 60 -7.19 23.64 -2.56
C GLN A 60 -5.69 23.90 -2.47
N SER A 61 -5.22 24.43 -1.34
CA SER A 61 -3.81 24.68 -1.10
C SER A 61 -3.40 24.42 0.35
N VAL A 62 -2.11 24.15 0.55
CA VAL A 62 -1.47 24.06 1.85
C VAL A 62 -0.13 24.77 1.86
N CYS A 63 0.27 25.29 3.01
CA CYS A 63 1.62 25.82 3.22
C CYS A 63 2.39 24.87 4.12
N ILE A 64 3.49 24.35 3.59
CA ILE A 64 4.38 23.43 4.27
C ILE A 64 5.40 24.24 5.07
N GLU A 65 5.45 24.02 6.38
CA GLU A 65 6.49 24.59 7.22
C GLU A 65 7.78 23.78 7.07
N LEU A 66 8.87 24.42 6.65
CA LEU A 66 10.14 23.74 6.46
C LEU A 66 10.72 23.30 7.80
N ASN A 67 10.79 21.99 8.03
CA ASN A 67 11.46 21.40 9.19
C ASN A 67 12.91 21.05 8.84
N GLN A 68 13.85 21.90 9.29
CA GLN A 68 15.29 21.72 9.06
C GLN A 68 15.90 20.51 9.79
N SER A 69 15.19 19.95 10.77
CA SER A 69 15.63 18.76 11.50
C SER A 69 15.44 17.46 10.72
N VAL A 70 14.67 17.49 9.62
CA VAL A 70 14.48 16.32 8.76
C VAL A 70 15.62 16.24 7.75
N ALA A 71 16.53 15.27 7.96
CA ALA A 71 17.78 15.12 7.19
C ALA A 71 17.60 14.64 5.73
N THR A 72 16.40 14.27 5.33
CA THR A 72 16.10 13.67 4.02
C THR A 72 15.76 14.77 3.01
N GLY A 73 16.74 15.18 2.20
CA GLY A 73 16.61 16.33 1.27
C GLY A 73 15.51 16.20 0.22
N ASP A 74 15.07 14.99 -0.11
CA ASP A 74 13.98 14.71 -1.06
C ASP A 74 12.60 14.60 -0.38
N PHE A 75 12.50 14.75 0.94
CA PHE A 75 11.23 14.61 1.66
C PHE A 75 10.19 15.66 1.25
N VAL A 76 10.55 16.95 1.34
CA VAL A 76 9.63 18.06 0.98
C VAL A 76 9.24 17.99 -0.49
N PRO A 77 10.17 17.83 -1.46
CA PRO A 77 9.80 17.62 -2.86
C PRO A 77 8.85 16.43 -3.07
N ALA A 78 9.09 15.29 -2.40
CA ALA A 78 8.20 14.13 -2.49
C ALA A 78 6.80 14.40 -1.91
N LEU A 79 6.71 15.14 -0.80
CA LEU A 79 5.45 15.55 -0.18
C LEU A 79 4.67 16.49 -1.11
N GLN A 80 5.33 17.48 -1.71
CA GLN A 80 4.70 18.39 -2.67
C GLN A 80 4.12 17.64 -3.86
N VAL A 81 4.84 16.64 -4.38
CA VAL A 81 4.36 15.78 -5.46
C VAL A 81 3.17 14.93 -5.05
N ALA A 82 3.16 14.37 -3.83
CA ALA A 82 2.02 13.61 -3.31
C ALA A 82 0.77 14.49 -3.18
N LEU A 83 0.92 15.73 -2.68
CA LEU A 83 -0.17 16.70 -2.59
C LEU A 83 -0.68 17.12 -3.98
N GLN A 84 0.24 17.38 -4.92
CA GLN A 84 -0.11 17.77 -6.29
C GLN A 84 -0.92 16.67 -7.01
N ARG A 85 -0.58 15.40 -6.80
CA ARG A 85 -1.34 14.26 -7.33
C ARG A 85 -2.76 14.19 -6.80
N ARG A 86 -2.99 14.71 -5.60
CA ARG A 86 -4.31 14.89 -4.99
C ARG A 86 -4.96 16.21 -5.35
N GLY A 87 -4.42 16.95 -6.33
CA GLY A 87 -4.96 18.23 -6.79
C GLY A 87 -4.82 19.36 -5.78
N VAL A 88 -3.91 19.23 -4.79
CA VAL A 88 -3.68 20.25 -3.76
C VAL A 88 -2.36 20.96 -4.02
N ASN A 89 -2.45 22.28 -4.18
CA ASN A 89 -1.28 23.13 -4.37
C ASN A 89 -0.49 23.24 -3.06
N SER A 90 0.84 23.34 -3.16
CA SER A 90 1.69 23.46 -1.98
C SER A 90 2.74 24.56 -2.15
N ALA A 91 2.91 25.37 -1.11
CA ALA A 91 3.99 26.34 -0.98
C ALA A 91 4.83 26.01 0.26
N VAL A 92 6.13 26.25 0.22
CA VAL A 92 7.04 25.99 1.36
C VAL A 92 7.46 27.33 1.96
N TYR A 93 7.49 27.42 3.29
CA TYR A 93 7.94 28.62 4.00
C TYR A 93 8.81 28.25 5.21
N ASN A 94 9.57 29.21 5.73
CA ASN A 94 10.44 29.00 6.89
C ASN A 94 9.64 29.07 8.21
N PRO A 95 10.04 28.33 9.26
CA PRO A 95 9.39 28.41 10.56
C PRO A 95 9.23 29.85 11.05
N GLY A 96 8.04 30.20 11.53
CA GLY A 96 7.72 31.54 11.99
C GLY A 96 7.41 32.58 10.90
N THR A 97 7.48 32.24 9.61
CA THR A 97 7.15 33.14 8.50
C THR A 97 5.92 32.68 7.71
N SER A 98 4.87 32.24 8.41
CA SER A 98 3.64 31.74 7.79
C SER A 98 3.03 32.79 6.83
N PRO A 99 2.76 32.45 5.55
CA PRO A 99 2.19 33.38 4.60
C PRO A 99 0.79 33.86 5.01
N PRO A 100 0.45 35.15 4.82
CA PRO A 100 -0.91 35.61 4.99
C PRO A 100 -1.82 34.93 3.96
N GLY A 101 -2.99 34.46 4.39
CA GLY A 101 -3.96 33.82 3.50
C GLY A 101 -3.71 32.33 3.21
N CYS A 102 -2.83 31.67 3.97
CA CYS A 102 -2.69 30.23 3.87
C CYS A 102 -3.99 29.49 4.27
N GLU A 103 -4.55 28.67 3.37
CA GLU A 103 -5.79 27.92 3.65
C GLU A 103 -5.61 26.92 4.82
N ALA A 104 -4.49 26.19 4.82
CA ALA A 104 -4.10 25.32 5.91
C ALA A 104 -2.58 25.14 5.96
N MET A 105 -2.04 25.03 7.16
CA MET A 105 -0.64 24.73 7.42
C MET A 105 -0.43 23.21 7.42
N PHE A 106 0.66 22.77 6.82
CA PHE A 106 1.08 21.37 6.79
C PHE A 106 2.40 21.25 7.54
N VAL A 107 2.36 20.62 8.70
CA VAL A 107 3.52 20.40 9.57
C VAL A 107 3.94 18.94 9.47
N TYR A 108 5.25 18.69 9.42
CA TYR A 108 5.79 17.34 9.29
C TYR A 108 7.01 17.09 10.17
N ALA A 109 7.19 15.81 10.52
CA ALA A 109 8.41 15.28 11.08
C ALA A 109 8.70 13.90 10.45
N ALA A 110 9.97 13.54 10.36
CA ALA A 110 10.37 12.23 9.87
C ALA A 110 11.65 11.76 10.54
N THR A 111 11.73 10.46 10.79
CA THR A 111 12.89 9.80 11.40
C THR A 111 13.55 8.90 10.37
N THR A 112 14.86 9.01 10.22
CA THR A 112 15.66 8.08 9.40
C THR A 112 16.33 7.05 10.30
N SER A 113 16.31 5.79 9.88
CA SER A 113 17.03 4.70 10.52
C SER A 113 17.82 3.92 9.49
N TRP A 114 18.74 3.08 9.97
CA TRP A 114 19.67 2.32 9.13
C TRP A 114 19.51 0.85 9.39
N ASN A 115 19.36 0.05 8.33
CA ASN A 115 19.31 -1.40 8.46
C ASN A 115 19.71 -2.08 7.14
N LYS A 116 19.98 -3.37 7.19
CA LYS A 116 20.28 -4.21 6.03
C LYS A 116 19.00 -4.73 5.40
N ARG A 117 18.95 -4.78 4.07
CA ARG A 117 17.92 -5.53 3.34
C ARG A 117 18.13 -7.03 3.56
N ALA A 118 17.09 -7.84 3.43
CA ALA A 118 17.15 -9.29 3.70
C ALA A 118 18.29 -10.02 2.98
N PHE A 119 18.70 -9.54 1.80
CA PHE A 119 19.78 -10.11 0.99
C PHE A 119 20.95 -9.12 0.76
N GLY A 120 21.01 -8.01 1.51
CA GLY A 120 22.03 -6.98 1.39
C GLY A 120 23.03 -7.00 2.55
N SER A 121 24.31 -6.81 2.26
CA SER A 121 25.37 -6.73 3.28
C SER A 121 25.56 -5.32 3.86
N GLU A 122 25.19 -4.28 3.10
CA GLU A 122 25.36 -2.88 3.45
C GLU A 122 24.12 -2.30 4.15
N PRO A 123 24.29 -1.54 5.25
CA PRO A 123 23.21 -0.76 5.85
C PRO A 123 22.74 0.32 4.88
N MET A 124 21.43 0.38 4.64
CA MET A 124 20.80 1.44 3.85
C MET A 124 19.92 2.31 4.75
N PRO A 125 19.90 3.64 4.52
CA PRO A 125 18.99 4.51 5.23
C PRO A 125 17.56 4.29 4.74
N TYR A 126 16.60 4.42 5.65
CA TYR A 126 15.19 4.41 5.33
C TYR A 126 14.40 5.26 6.32
N LEU A 127 13.24 5.77 5.89
CA LEU A 127 12.32 6.48 6.77
C LEU A 127 11.63 5.49 7.71
N SER A 128 11.95 5.52 8.99
CA SER A 128 11.37 4.63 10.01
C SER A 128 10.09 5.17 10.61
N ALA A 129 9.94 6.49 10.69
CA ALA A 129 8.71 7.13 11.14
C ALA A 129 8.43 8.40 10.34
N ILE A 130 7.14 8.71 10.14
CA ILE A 130 6.66 9.96 9.55
C ILE A 130 5.44 10.41 10.35
N ASP A 131 5.43 11.68 10.76
CA ASP A 131 4.28 12.33 11.38
C ASP A 131 3.86 13.51 10.51
N LEU A 132 2.60 13.55 10.11
CA LEU A 132 2.01 14.59 9.27
C LEU A 132 0.81 15.20 9.99
N THR A 133 0.72 16.53 10.00
CA THR A 133 -0.39 17.25 10.63
C THR A 133 -0.86 18.37 9.71
N ILE A 134 -2.18 18.44 9.48
CA ILE A 134 -2.82 19.57 8.81
C ILE A 134 -3.55 20.41 9.85
N VAL A 135 -3.23 21.70 9.88
CA VAL A 135 -3.81 22.69 10.79
C VAL A 135 -4.51 23.78 9.99
N ARG A 136 -5.75 24.11 10.32
CA ARG A 136 -6.49 25.24 9.76
C ARG A 136 -6.98 26.12 10.90
N GLN A 137 -6.64 27.41 10.86
CA GLN A 137 -7.05 28.40 11.88
C GLN A 137 -6.74 27.94 13.32
N GLY A 138 -5.58 27.31 13.53
CA GLY A 138 -5.15 26.79 14.83
C GLY A 138 -5.81 25.46 15.25
N GLN A 139 -6.70 24.88 14.44
CA GLN A 139 -7.34 23.60 14.70
C GLN A 139 -6.72 22.48 13.86
N ILE A 140 -6.43 21.35 14.50
CA ILE A 140 -5.97 20.14 13.81
C ILE A 140 -7.14 19.55 13.04
N LEU A 141 -7.00 19.45 11.72
CA LEU A 141 -8.02 18.83 10.86
C LEU A 141 -7.81 17.32 10.76
N VAL A 142 -6.55 16.93 10.50
CA VAL A 142 -6.17 15.54 10.30
C VAL A 142 -4.70 15.35 10.68
N THR A 143 -4.42 14.22 11.31
CA THR A 143 -3.05 13.74 11.53
C THR A 143 -2.88 12.38 10.89
N ALA A 144 -1.67 12.09 10.43
CA ALA A 144 -1.30 10.76 10.01
C ALA A 144 0.08 10.39 10.53
N ARG A 145 0.23 9.13 10.89
CA ARG A 145 1.50 8.57 11.36
C ARG A 145 1.81 7.31 10.58
N TYR A 146 3.06 7.20 10.16
CA TYR A 146 3.67 6.00 9.64
C TYR A 146 4.79 5.57 10.59
N ASP A 147 4.89 4.28 10.87
CA ASP A 147 6.01 3.70 11.61
C ASP A 147 6.34 2.32 11.05
N THR A 148 7.62 2.02 10.86
CA THR A 148 8.12 0.69 10.48
C THR A 148 8.03 -0.33 11.62
N ASN A 149 6.83 -0.60 12.13
CA ASN A 149 6.56 -1.69 13.06
C ASN A 149 6.10 -2.94 12.26
N GLY A 150 6.75 -4.10 12.42
CA GLY A 150 6.29 -5.37 11.82
C GLY A 150 7.35 -6.14 10.99
N LEU A 151 6.90 -6.89 9.97
CA LEU A 151 7.71 -7.87 9.20
C LEU A 151 8.66 -7.28 8.15
N ASN A 152 8.92 -5.96 8.16
CA ASN A 152 10.03 -5.33 7.45
C ASN A 152 10.01 -5.37 5.92
N MET A 153 8.91 -5.79 5.28
CA MET A 153 8.87 -5.97 3.83
C MET A 153 8.84 -4.63 3.07
N ASP A 154 8.21 -3.60 3.63
CA ASP A 154 8.02 -2.29 3.00
C ASP A 154 8.89 -1.16 3.60
N ARG A 155 9.71 -1.46 4.62
CA ARG A 155 10.52 -0.43 5.32
C ARG A 155 11.43 0.36 4.39
N PHE A 156 11.90 -0.25 3.30
CA PHE A 156 12.78 0.35 2.32
C PHE A 156 12.05 0.90 1.09
N ALA A 157 10.72 1.02 1.15
CA ALA A 157 9.95 1.77 0.17
C ALA A 157 10.45 3.23 0.13
N SER A 158 10.37 3.84 -1.06
CA SER A 158 10.79 5.23 -1.25
C SER A 158 9.96 6.20 -0.40
N ALA A 159 10.53 7.37 -0.07
CA ALA A 159 9.80 8.44 0.62
C ALA A 159 8.49 8.78 -0.10
N ARG A 160 8.54 8.88 -1.44
CA ARG A 160 7.38 9.11 -2.30
C ARG A 160 6.26 8.09 -2.06
N GLN A 161 6.56 6.78 -2.10
CA GLN A 161 5.54 5.75 -1.89
C GLN A 161 4.89 5.85 -0.50
N LYS A 162 5.68 6.12 0.54
CA LYS A 162 5.16 6.28 1.91
C LYS A 162 4.30 7.54 2.04
N LEU A 163 4.73 8.64 1.43
CA LEU A 163 4.01 9.91 1.46
C LEU A 163 2.74 9.87 0.62
N ASP A 164 2.75 9.26 -0.57
CA ASP A 164 1.55 9.04 -1.39
C ASP A 164 0.46 8.33 -0.55
N ALA A 165 0.83 7.21 0.09
CA ALA A 165 -0.10 6.42 0.90
C ALA A 165 -0.70 7.19 2.10
N LEU A 166 0.07 8.07 2.74
CA LEU A 166 -0.40 8.91 3.84
C LEU A 166 -1.30 10.04 3.31
N VAL A 167 -0.83 10.78 2.30
CA VAL A 167 -1.53 11.94 1.74
C VAL A 167 -2.86 11.54 1.10
N ASP A 168 -2.93 10.38 0.45
CA ASP A 168 -4.17 9.81 -0.11
C ASP A 168 -5.29 9.69 0.92
N ARG A 169 -4.95 9.40 2.18
CA ARG A 169 -5.90 9.25 3.29
C ARG A 169 -6.14 10.54 4.06
N MET A 170 -5.24 11.52 3.96
CA MET A 170 -5.37 12.80 4.67
C MET A 170 -6.10 13.86 3.87
N VAL A 171 -6.02 13.82 2.54
CA VAL A 171 -6.41 14.97 1.70
C VAL A 171 -7.29 14.54 0.53
N VAL A 172 -8.30 15.35 0.27
CA VAL A 172 -9.12 15.29 -0.94
C VAL A 172 -9.10 16.67 -1.61
N SER A 173 -8.96 16.73 -2.93
CA SER A 173 -9.05 18.00 -3.65
C SER A 173 -10.45 18.56 -3.48
N ARG A 174 -10.55 19.83 -3.07
CA ARG A 174 -11.79 20.59 -3.24
C ARG A 174 -11.83 21.14 -4.66
N THR A 175 -12.46 20.41 -5.58
CA THR A 175 -12.78 20.95 -6.91
C THR A 175 -13.68 22.17 -6.74
N GLN A 176 -13.32 23.26 -7.43
CA GLN A 176 -14.17 24.45 -7.53
C GLN A 176 -15.45 24.14 -8.31
#